data_AF-A0A2V8RXP6-F1
#
_entry.id   AF-A0A2V8RXP6-F1
#
_cell.length_a   1.000
_cell.length_b   1.000
_cell.length_c   1.000
_cell.angle_alpha   90.00
_cell.angle_beta   90.00
_cell.angle_gamma   90.00
#
_symmetry.space_group_name_H-M   'P 1'
#
loop_
_entity.id
_entity.type
_entity.pdbx_description
1 polymer ?
#
loop_
_entity_poly.entity_id
_entity_poly.type
_entity_poly.pdbx_seq_one_letter_code
_entity_poly.pdbx_strand_id
1 'polypeptide(L)'
;MRKIAVAFSLFILLALSAIAQGQSAPTLRIVTDDPTLPSDLFYGDIKVKPLRLRPGTNTRITIDDSDFFVQQHYIDFLSRFPEAGGFANWMTFLNSCSAGDAECLHQNRLTTSASFFGSQEFQLKGFYAFRFYRASLARLPTYNEMVADMRSVTGATAADVNQKRAAFATNWVLRGDFIAAFPRSLSPTAFVDNIAQTAGVTLANRTQIISDLTAAGNSDAGRAVALRAIVESNEEYQKEYNPAFVFMQYVGYLRRDPEPAGYNAWLTYLNAHPTDFREMVRGFVDSTEYRNRF
;
A
#
# COMPACT_ATOMS: atom_id res chain seq x y z
N MET A 1 27.40 -72.38 -46.88
CA MET A 1 28.28 -71.20 -46.68
C MET A 1 27.57 -69.97 -47.24
N ARG A 2 27.60 -68.84 -46.50
CA ARG A 2 27.02 -67.49 -46.77
C ARG A 2 25.51 -67.36 -46.47
N LYS A 3 25.16 -66.72 -45.32
CA LYS A 3 24.75 -65.30 -45.13
C LYS A 3 23.40 -65.02 -45.81
N ILE A 4 22.36 -64.50 -45.17
CA ILE A 4 22.24 -63.14 -44.62
C ILE A 4 21.05 -63.11 -43.63
N ALA A 5 21.27 -62.51 -42.46
CA ALA A 5 20.20 -62.10 -41.54
C ALA A 5 19.64 -60.75 -41.99
N VAL A 6 18.31 -60.60 -42.03
CA VAL A 6 17.63 -59.32 -42.19
C VAL A 6 16.70 -59.15 -41.00
N ALA A 7 17.09 -58.27 -40.08
CA ALA A 7 16.26 -57.79 -38.99
C ALA A 7 15.28 -56.74 -39.54
N PHE A 8 13.98 -56.93 -39.32
CA PHE A 8 12.96 -55.90 -39.54
C PHE A 8 12.55 -55.34 -38.19
N SER A 9 13.07 -54.15 -37.87
CA SER A 9 12.64 -53.32 -36.75
C SER A 9 11.33 -52.62 -37.14
N LEU A 10 10.22 -53.00 -36.51
CA LEU A 10 8.93 -52.33 -36.67
C LEU A 10 8.85 -51.16 -35.69
N PHE A 11 8.84 -49.94 -36.23
CA PHE A 11 8.68 -48.69 -35.48
C PHE A 11 7.28 -48.62 -34.84
N ILE A 12 7.23 -48.51 -33.52
CA ILE A 12 6.02 -48.13 -32.77
C ILE A 12 5.87 -46.61 -32.88
N LEU A 13 4.88 -46.15 -33.63
CA LEU A 13 4.42 -44.75 -33.58
C LEU A 13 3.68 -44.53 -32.26
N LEU A 14 4.35 -43.89 -31.29
CA LEU A 14 3.71 -43.27 -30.13
C LEU A 14 2.99 -42.01 -30.60
N ALA A 15 1.66 -42.05 -30.64
CA ALA A 15 0.84 -40.85 -30.75
C ALA A 15 0.96 -40.06 -29.43
N LEU A 16 1.79 -39.03 -29.42
CA LEU A 16 1.74 -37.98 -28.40
C LEU A 16 0.49 -37.13 -28.65
N SER A 17 -0.60 -37.45 -27.97
CA SER A 17 -1.70 -36.51 -27.79
C SER A 17 -1.22 -35.39 -26.87
N ALA A 18 -0.96 -34.22 -27.45
CA ALA A 18 -0.72 -32.98 -26.70
C ALA A 18 -1.98 -32.65 -25.88
N ILE A 19 -1.88 -32.72 -24.56
CA ILE A 19 -2.89 -32.18 -23.65
C ILE A 19 -2.72 -30.66 -23.70
N ALA A 20 -3.41 -30.01 -24.64
CA ALA A 20 -3.65 -28.58 -24.56
C ALA A 20 -4.60 -28.37 -23.36
N GLN A 21 -4.04 -28.02 -22.21
CA GLN A 21 -4.82 -27.55 -21.08
C GLN A 21 -5.66 -26.36 -21.54
N GLY A 22 -6.98 -26.48 -21.46
CA GLY A 22 -7.92 -25.46 -21.87
C GLY A 22 -7.80 -24.22 -20.99
N GLN A 23 -6.89 -23.31 -21.33
CA GLN A 23 -7.03 -21.92 -20.94
C GLN A 23 -8.19 -21.36 -21.77
N SER A 24 -9.29 -21.06 -21.08
CA SER A 24 -10.36 -20.24 -21.64
C SER A 24 -9.77 -18.98 -22.27
N ALA A 25 -10.28 -18.57 -23.44
CA ALA A 25 -9.82 -17.37 -24.10
C ALA A 25 -9.88 -16.18 -23.11
N PRO A 26 -8.83 -15.33 -23.04
CA PRO A 26 -8.82 -14.19 -22.14
C PRO A 26 -10.00 -13.28 -22.43
N THR A 27 -10.73 -12.90 -21.39
CA THR A 27 -11.88 -12.00 -21.49
C THR A 27 -11.51 -10.61 -21.01
N LEU A 28 -12.21 -9.60 -21.53
CA LEU A 28 -12.16 -8.27 -20.96
C LEU A 28 -12.87 -8.28 -19.60
N ARG A 29 -12.23 -7.70 -18.58
CA ARG A 29 -12.82 -7.48 -17.25
C ARG A 29 -12.52 -6.06 -16.77
N ILE A 30 -13.48 -5.46 -16.09
CA ILE A 30 -13.31 -4.20 -15.38
C ILE A 30 -13.13 -4.55 -13.90
N VAL A 31 -12.06 -4.06 -13.30
CA VAL A 31 -11.75 -4.23 -11.89
C VAL A 31 -11.88 -2.86 -11.24
N THR A 32 -12.87 -2.73 -10.36
CA THR A 32 -13.14 -1.50 -9.61
C THR A 32 -12.78 -1.75 -8.17
N ASP A 33 -11.62 -1.26 -7.74
CA ASP A 33 -11.21 -1.40 -6.35
C ASP A 33 -12.08 -0.52 -5.42
N ASP A 34 -12.45 0.68 -5.86
CA ASP A 34 -13.31 1.64 -5.15
C ASP A 34 -14.31 2.23 -6.15
N PRO A 35 -15.63 2.16 -5.89
CA PRO A 35 -16.66 2.64 -6.82
C PRO A 35 -16.61 4.16 -7.08
N THR A 36 -15.90 4.92 -6.23
CA THR A 36 -15.72 6.36 -6.38
C THR A 36 -14.44 6.73 -7.13
N LEU A 37 -13.62 5.75 -7.50
CA LEU A 37 -12.35 5.93 -8.20
C LEU A 37 -12.37 5.31 -9.60
N PRO A 38 -11.41 5.68 -10.49
CA PRO A 38 -11.29 5.05 -11.79
C PRO A 38 -11.08 3.54 -11.68
N SER A 39 -11.75 2.80 -12.57
CA SER A 39 -11.60 1.35 -12.67
C SER A 39 -10.47 0.98 -13.62
N ASP A 40 -9.85 -0.17 -13.36
CA ASP A 40 -8.84 -0.76 -14.22
C ASP A 40 -9.48 -1.71 -15.24
N LEU A 41 -9.00 -1.67 -16.48
CA LEU A 41 -9.40 -2.60 -17.54
C LEU A 41 -8.34 -3.68 -17.69
N PHE A 42 -8.75 -4.93 -17.80
CA PHE A 42 -7.87 -6.07 -18.03
C PHE A 42 -8.35 -6.90 -19.22
N TYR A 43 -7.41 -7.46 -19.99
CA TYR A 43 -7.63 -8.52 -20.98
C TYR A 43 -6.93 -9.77 -20.46
N GLY A 44 -7.67 -10.49 -19.62
CA GLY A 44 -7.18 -10.48 -18.24
C GLY A 44 -6.54 -11.76 -17.82
N ASP A 45 -5.21 -11.84 -17.62
CA ASP A 45 -4.57 -11.12 -16.51
C ASP A 45 -3.74 -9.88 -16.84
N ILE A 46 -3.77 -9.45 -18.10
CA ILE A 46 -2.98 -8.28 -18.52
C ILE A 46 -3.79 -7.01 -18.27
N LYS A 47 -3.25 -6.10 -17.46
CA LYS A 47 -3.81 -4.75 -17.30
C LYS A 47 -3.63 -3.96 -18.60
N VAL A 48 -4.74 -3.47 -19.14
CA VAL A 48 -4.76 -2.62 -20.33
C VAL A 48 -4.42 -1.20 -19.91
N LYS A 49 -3.42 -0.60 -20.55
CA LYS A 49 -3.10 0.82 -20.34
C LYS A 49 -4.08 1.66 -21.16
N PRO A 50 -5.01 2.40 -20.53
CA PRO A 50 -5.98 3.17 -21.29
C PRO A 50 -5.26 4.33 -21.99
N LEU A 51 -5.50 4.48 -23.29
CA LEU A 51 -5.13 5.69 -24.00
C LEU A 51 -5.99 6.84 -23.44
N ARG A 52 -5.33 7.77 -22.75
CA ARG A 52 -5.98 8.98 -22.22
C ARG A 52 -5.73 10.13 -23.19
N LEU A 53 -6.81 10.77 -23.64
CA LEU A 53 -6.75 11.94 -24.53
C LEU A 53 -7.34 13.15 -23.82
N ARG A 54 -6.80 14.33 -24.10
CA ARG A 54 -7.37 15.59 -23.63
C ARG A 54 -8.78 15.76 -24.23
N PRO A 55 -9.80 16.14 -23.45
CA PRO A 55 -11.14 16.34 -23.97
C PRO A 55 -11.16 17.32 -25.15
N GLY A 56 -11.80 16.92 -26.25
CA GLY A 56 -11.89 17.75 -27.46
C GLY A 56 -10.61 17.82 -28.31
N THR A 57 -9.55 17.06 -27.97
CA THR A 57 -8.34 16.98 -28.79
C THR A 57 -7.85 15.53 -28.95
N ASN A 58 -6.85 15.32 -29.82
CA ASN A 58 -6.13 14.05 -29.97
C ASN A 58 -4.80 14.03 -29.21
N THR A 59 -4.60 14.97 -28.27
CA THR A 59 -3.38 15.06 -27.48
C THR A 59 -3.41 14.01 -26.38
N ARG A 60 -2.40 13.14 -26.34
CA ARG A 60 -2.24 12.13 -25.29
C ARG A 60 -1.94 12.79 -23.95
N ILE A 61 -2.58 12.32 -22.89
CA ILE A 61 -2.27 12.65 -21.49
C ILE A 61 -1.20 11.68 -21.01
N THR A 62 -0.14 12.21 -20.40
CA THR A 62 0.95 11.39 -19.82
C THR A 62 1.21 11.75 -18.37
N ILE A 63 1.96 10.91 -17.65
CA ILE A 63 2.37 11.20 -16.27
C ILE A 63 3.28 12.43 -16.16
N ASP A 64 3.82 12.90 -17.28
CA ASP A 64 4.58 14.15 -17.35
C ASP A 64 3.69 15.38 -17.52
N ASP A 65 2.36 15.24 -17.53
CA ASP A 65 1.46 16.37 -17.45
C ASP A 65 1.14 16.68 -15.98
N SER A 66 1.37 17.92 -15.54
CA SER A 66 1.24 18.33 -14.13
C SER A 66 -0.16 18.04 -13.56
N ASP A 67 -1.21 18.25 -14.35
CA ASP A 67 -2.59 18.03 -13.92
C ASP A 67 -2.91 16.55 -13.71
N PHE A 68 -2.41 15.68 -14.58
CA PHE A 68 -2.57 14.24 -14.46
C PHE A 68 -1.68 13.68 -13.35
N PHE A 69 -0.44 14.16 -13.23
CA PHE A 69 0.48 13.80 -12.14
C PHE A 69 -0.15 14.06 -10.76
N VAL A 70 -0.71 15.24 -10.54
CA VAL A 70 -1.40 15.59 -9.28
C VAL A 70 -2.61 14.69 -9.06
N GLN A 71 -3.45 14.48 -10.09
CA GLN A 71 -4.60 13.56 -9.96
C GLN A 71 -4.19 12.14 -9.56
N GLN A 72 -3.12 11.60 -10.16
CA GLN A 72 -2.62 10.27 -9.80
C GLN A 72 -2.13 10.22 -8.35
N HIS A 73 -1.48 11.26 -7.84
CA HIS A 73 -1.06 11.32 -6.44
C HIS A 73 -2.24 11.29 -5.46
N TYR A 74 -3.31 12.03 -5.74
CA TYR A 74 -4.53 11.97 -4.93
C TYR A 74 -5.19 10.58 -4.96
N ILE A 75 -5.31 9.98 -6.15
CA ILE A 75 -5.95 8.68 -6.31
C ILE A 75 -5.12 7.57 -5.65
N ASP A 76 -3.83 7.51 -5.98
CA ASP A 76 -2.97 6.41 -5.54
C ASP A 76 -2.61 6.51 -4.06
N PHE A 77 -2.39 7.72 -3.53
CA PHE A 77 -1.89 7.88 -2.16
C PHE A 77 -3.01 8.19 -1.18
N LEU A 78 -4.06 8.90 -1.60
CA LEU A 78 -5.15 9.32 -0.72
C LEU A 78 -6.47 8.59 -0.99
N SER A 79 -6.55 7.76 -2.04
CA SER A 79 -7.76 7.05 -2.46
C SER A 79 -8.97 7.97 -2.66
N ARG A 80 -8.74 9.15 -3.25
CA ARG A 80 -9.81 10.10 -3.58
C ARG A 80 -9.41 10.99 -4.75
N PHE A 81 -10.38 11.66 -5.35
CA PHE A 81 -10.09 12.76 -6.27
C PHE A 81 -9.65 14.03 -5.50
N PRO A 82 -8.87 14.90 -6.14
CA PRO A 82 -8.51 16.17 -5.55
C PRO A 82 -9.74 17.08 -5.41
N GLU A 83 -9.80 17.79 -4.29
CA GLU A 83 -10.67 18.95 -4.15
C GLU A 83 -10.13 20.12 -4.98
N ALA A 84 -11.02 21.00 -5.46
CA ALA A 84 -10.68 22.07 -6.39
C ALA A 84 -9.56 23.00 -5.86
N GLY A 85 -9.60 23.33 -4.56
CA GLY A 85 -8.61 24.21 -3.92
C GLY A 85 -7.22 23.58 -3.85
N GLY A 86 -7.10 22.36 -3.32
CA GLY A 86 -5.82 21.65 -3.26
C GLY A 86 -5.24 21.38 -4.65
N PHE A 87 -6.09 20.98 -5.60
CA PHE A 87 -5.69 20.82 -6.99
C PHE A 87 -5.07 22.10 -7.57
N ALA A 88 -5.76 23.23 -7.42
CA ALA A 88 -5.29 24.52 -7.92
C ALA A 88 -3.97 24.97 -7.26
N ASN A 89 -3.79 24.70 -5.97
CA ASN A 89 -2.55 24.99 -5.26
C ASN A 89 -1.38 24.18 -5.83
N TRP A 90 -1.54 22.89 -6.05
CA TRP A 90 -0.50 22.06 -6.65
C TRP A 90 -0.18 22.48 -8.09
N MET A 91 -1.20 22.80 -8.89
CA MET A 91 -1.00 23.31 -10.24
C MET A 91 -0.24 24.63 -10.23
N THR A 92 -0.56 25.54 -9.31
CA THR A 92 0.17 26.80 -9.14
C THR A 92 1.63 26.56 -8.78
N PHE A 93 1.88 25.63 -7.85
CA PHE A 93 3.24 25.27 -7.44
C PHE A 93 4.05 24.65 -8.60
N LEU A 94 3.49 23.67 -9.31
CA LEU A 94 4.16 23.05 -10.46
C LEU A 94 4.38 24.03 -11.62
N ASN A 95 3.46 24.97 -11.83
CA ASN A 95 3.57 26.00 -12.87
C ASN A 95 4.38 27.23 -12.46
N SER A 96 4.97 27.25 -11.26
CA SER A 96 5.83 28.36 -10.81
C SER A 96 7.22 28.38 -11.47
N CYS A 97 7.58 27.28 -12.15
CA CYS A 97 8.79 27.18 -12.94
C CYS A 97 8.71 27.99 -14.24
N SER A 98 9.86 28.50 -14.70
CA SER A 98 9.94 29.15 -16.00
C SER A 98 9.56 28.18 -17.13
N ALA A 99 8.91 28.69 -18.18
CA ALA A 99 8.54 27.87 -19.33
C ALA A 99 9.78 27.18 -19.94
N GLY A 100 9.75 25.84 -20.03
CA GLY A 100 10.85 25.02 -20.54
C GLY A 100 11.89 24.58 -19.51
N ASP A 101 11.78 25.01 -18.26
CA ASP A 101 12.68 24.58 -17.18
C ASP A 101 12.30 23.18 -16.63
N ALA A 102 12.79 22.15 -17.31
CA ALA A 102 12.50 20.76 -16.99
C ALA A 102 13.05 20.33 -15.61
N GLU A 103 14.19 20.89 -15.19
CA GLU A 103 14.79 20.55 -13.89
C GLU A 103 14.00 21.16 -12.74
N CYS A 104 13.59 22.42 -12.85
CA CYS A 104 12.70 23.04 -11.86
C CYS A 104 11.39 22.23 -11.73
N LEU A 105 10.77 21.88 -12.85
CA LEU A 105 9.52 21.12 -12.84
C LEU A 105 9.71 19.74 -12.20
N HIS A 106 10.83 19.08 -12.49
CA HIS A 106 11.18 17.80 -11.85
C HIS A 106 11.31 17.95 -10.34
N GLN A 107 12.08 18.93 -9.87
CA GLN A 107 12.26 19.17 -8.44
C GLN A 107 10.94 19.54 -7.74
N ASN A 108 10.03 20.27 -8.41
CA ASN A 108 8.71 20.57 -7.88
C ASN A 108 7.80 19.32 -7.85
N ARG A 109 7.93 18.38 -8.79
CA ARG A 109 7.24 17.09 -8.74
C ARG A 109 7.68 16.27 -7.54
N LEU A 110 9.00 16.15 -7.32
CA LEU A 110 9.53 15.45 -6.16
C LEU A 110 9.05 16.07 -4.84
N THR A 111 9.01 17.41 -4.77
CA THR A 111 8.44 18.12 -3.61
C THR A 111 6.96 17.79 -3.43
N THR A 112 6.17 17.91 -4.49
CA THR A 112 4.73 17.62 -4.49
C THR A 112 4.47 16.20 -4.00
N SER A 113 5.14 15.23 -4.60
CA SER A 113 5.12 13.82 -4.21
C SER A 113 5.43 13.60 -2.73
N ALA A 114 6.55 14.12 -2.25
CA ALA A 114 6.96 13.97 -0.85
C ALA A 114 5.93 14.59 0.11
N SER A 115 5.30 15.71 -0.27
CA SER A 115 4.27 16.35 0.54
C SER A 115 3.01 15.49 0.75
N PHE A 116 2.62 14.65 -0.21
CA PHE A 116 1.50 13.73 0.00
C PHE A 116 1.80 12.69 1.08
N PHE A 117 2.95 12.03 1.01
CA PHE A 117 3.36 11.03 2.01
C PHE A 117 3.57 11.64 3.40
N GLY A 118 4.13 12.86 3.45
CA GLY A 118 4.31 13.60 4.70
C GLY A 118 3.03 14.20 5.26
N SER A 119 1.93 14.24 4.49
CA SER A 119 0.69 14.90 4.90
C SER A 119 0.06 14.24 6.13
N GLN A 120 -0.61 15.05 6.95
CA GLN A 120 -1.37 14.53 8.09
C GLN A 120 -2.46 13.54 7.64
N GLU A 121 -3.07 13.78 6.48
CA GLU A 121 -4.07 12.88 5.91
C GLU A 121 -3.49 11.48 5.67
N PHE A 122 -2.29 11.40 5.11
CA PHE A 122 -1.63 10.13 4.86
C PHE A 122 -1.22 9.43 6.16
N GLN A 123 -0.66 10.17 7.12
CA GLN A 123 -0.27 9.63 8.42
C GLN A 123 -1.46 9.07 9.22
N LEU A 124 -2.61 9.76 9.21
CA LEU A 124 -3.81 9.32 9.92
C LEU A 124 -4.49 8.10 9.28
N LYS A 125 -4.13 7.76 8.04
CA LYS A 125 -4.71 6.66 7.27
C LYS A 125 -3.72 5.53 7.09
N GLY A 126 -2.77 5.71 6.16
CA GLY A 126 -1.80 4.71 5.77
C GLY A 126 -0.94 4.24 6.93
N PHE A 127 -0.29 5.17 7.63
CA PHE A 127 0.59 4.80 8.75
C PHE A 127 -0.20 4.27 9.95
N TYR A 128 -1.46 4.68 10.09
CA TYR A 128 -2.34 4.12 11.10
C TYR A 128 -2.63 2.64 10.82
N ALA A 129 -3.14 2.30 9.63
CA ALA A 129 -3.41 0.90 9.26
C ALA A 129 -2.13 0.04 9.28
N PHE A 130 -1.02 0.57 8.75
CA PHE A 130 0.29 -0.12 8.74
C PHE A 130 0.69 -0.63 10.13
N ARG A 131 0.62 0.25 11.14
CA ARG A 131 1.08 -0.06 12.49
C ARG A 131 0.24 -1.15 13.19
N PHE A 132 -1.01 -1.39 12.78
CA PHE A 132 -1.76 -2.54 13.30
C PHE A 132 -1.13 -3.87 12.89
N TYR A 133 -0.69 -4.00 11.63
CA TYR A 133 0.03 -5.18 11.15
C TYR A 133 1.37 -5.36 11.87
N ARG A 134 2.11 -4.26 12.06
CA ARG A 134 3.42 -4.28 12.73
C ARG A 134 3.31 -4.61 14.21
N ALA A 135 2.47 -3.89 14.95
CA ALA A 135 2.35 -4.03 16.39
C ALA A 135 1.74 -5.38 16.81
N SER A 136 0.75 -5.89 16.06
CA SER A 136 -0.01 -7.07 16.48
C SER A 136 0.32 -8.35 15.72
N LEU A 137 0.87 -8.28 14.51
CA LEU A 137 1.15 -9.47 13.68
C LEU A 137 2.63 -9.60 13.29
N ALA A 138 3.48 -8.63 13.64
CA ALA A 138 4.91 -8.59 13.30
C ALA A 138 5.25 -8.82 11.81
N ARG A 139 4.32 -8.52 10.91
CA ARG A 139 4.48 -8.68 9.45
C ARG A 139 4.14 -7.41 8.70
N LEU A 140 4.60 -7.32 7.46
CA LEU A 140 4.09 -6.32 6.53
C LEU A 140 2.66 -6.71 6.10
N PRO A 141 1.76 -5.75 5.91
CA PRO A 141 0.53 -6.01 5.17
C PRO A 141 0.85 -6.36 3.72
N THR A 142 -0.04 -7.12 3.10
CA THR A 142 -0.08 -7.18 1.63
C THR A 142 -0.67 -5.89 1.06
N TYR A 143 -0.45 -5.66 -0.23
CA TYR A 143 -0.96 -4.53 -0.97
C TYR A 143 -2.49 -4.47 -0.91
N ASN A 144 -3.15 -5.61 -1.13
CA ASN A 144 -4.61 -5.69 -1.10
C ASN A 144 -5.18 -5.41 0.30
N GLU A 145 -4.53 -5.98 1.34
CA GLU A 145 -4.85 -5.68 2.74
C GLU A 145 -4.72 -4.19 3.04
N MET A 146 -3.59 -3.59 2.66
CA MET A 146 -3.33 -2.18 2.95
C MET A 146 -4.33 -1.25 2.26
N VAL A 147 -4.56 -1.44 0.96
CA VAL A 147 -5.47 -0.57 0.19
C VAL A 147 -6.90 -0.66 0.74
N ALA A 148 -7.38 -1.87 1.08
CA ALA A 148 -8.68 -2.05 1.71
C ALA A 148 -8.75 -1.35 3.07
N ASP A 149 -7.73 -1.52 3.92
CA ASP A 149 -7.71 -0.96 5.26
C ASP A 149 -7.58 0.57 5.27
N MET A 150 -6.76 1.14 4.39
CA MET A 150 -6.64 2.60 4.21
C MET A 150 -7.97 3.25 3.80
N ARG A 151 -8.75 2.59 2.95
CA ARG A 151 -10.08 3.07 2.56
C ARG A 151 -11.06 3.01 3.71
N SER A 152 -11.00 1.96 4.52
CA SER A 152 -11.89 1.82 5.69
C SER A 152 -11.75 2.97 6.69
N VAL A 153 -10.57 3.61 6.75
CA VAL A 153 -10.27 4.77 7.62
C VAL A 153 -10.36 6.13 6.90
N THR A 154 -10.71 6.15 5.62
CA THR A 154 -10.81 7.39 4.84
C THR A 154 -12.15 8.10 5.05
N GLY A 155 -12.13 9.38 5.42
CA GLY A 155 -13.32 10.23 5.62
C GLY A 155 -13.14 11.62 5.01
N ALA A 156 -14.24 12.38 4.92
CA ALA A 156 -14.25 13.73 4.34
C ALA A 156 -13.84 14.81 5.36
N THR A 157 -14.16 14.60 6.64
CA THR A 157 -13.77 15.50 7.74
C THR A 157 -12.86 14.79 8.76
N ALA A 158 -12.18 15.58 9.60
CA ALA A 158 -11.37 15.03 10.69
C ALA A 158 -12.20 14.21 11.69
N ALA A 159 -13.46 14.60 11.93
CA ALA A 159 -14.38 13.84 12.78
C ALA A 159 -14.71 12.47 12.16
N ASP A 160 -15.01 12.43 10.86
CA ASP A 160 -15.29 11.19 10.14
C ASP A 160 -14.09 10.24 10.18
N VAL A 161 -12.88 10.77 9.93
CA VAL A 161 -11.64 9.98 9.99
C VAL A 161 -11.44 9.40 11.38
N ASN A 162 -11.63 10.19 12.44
CA ASN A 162 -11.47 9.70 13.81
C ASN A 162 -12.50 8.62 14.19
N GLN A 163 -13.75 8.77 13.74
CA GLN A 163 -14.78 7.74 13.94
C GLN A 163 -14.43 6.44 13.18
N LYS A 164 -14.02 6.55 11.92
CA LYS A 164 -13.64 5.39 11.10
C LYS A 164 -12.40 4.68 11.64
N ARG A 165 -11.42 5.41 12.18
CA ARG A 165 -10.26 4.83 12.88
C ARG A 165 -10.66 4.04 14.13
N ALA A 166 -11.60 4.56 14.92
CA ALA A 166 -12.14 3.82 16.05
C ALA A 166 -12.84 2.51 15.60
N ALA A 167 -13.69 2.59 14.57
CA ALA A 167 -14.36 1.42 14.01
C ALA A 167 -13.36 0.41 13.42
N PHE A 168 -12.29 0.88 12.78
CA PHE A 168 -11.21 0.02 12.29
C PHE A 168 -10.56 -0.79 13.42
N ALA A 169 -10.23 -0.16 14.55
CA ALA A 169 -9.68 -0.86 15.70
C ALA A 169 -10.66 -1.91 16.27
N THR A 170 -11.96 -1.60 16.32
CA THR A 170 -13.01 -2.55 16.73
C THR A 170 -13.09 -3.74 15.78
N ASN A 171 -13.04 -3.52 14.47
CA ASN A 171 -13.07 -4.59 13.48
C ASN A 171 -11.78 -5.41 13.48
N TRP A 172 -10.63 -4.78 13.76
CA TRP A 172 -9.33 -5.44 13.79
C TRP A 172 -9.28 -6.54 14.85
N VAL A 173 -9.74 -6.26 16.07
CA VAL A 173 -9.69 -7.23 17.17
C VAL A 173 -10.61 -8.43 16.97
N LEU A 174 -11.48 -8.38 15.96
CA LEU A 174 -12.37 -9.46 15.55
C LEU A 174 -11.80 -10.31 14.39
N ARG A 175 -10.64 -9.95 13.83
CA ARG A 175 -10.00 -10.72 12.76
C ARG A 175 -9.48 -12.05 13.29
N GLY A 176 -9.56 -13.10 12.47
CA GLY A 176 -9.21 -14.46 12.88
C GLY A 176 -7.73 -14.62 13.27
N ASP A 177 -6.82 -13.97 12.55
CA ASP A 177 -5.39 -13.95 12.85
C ASP A 177 -5.08 -13.19 14.15
N PHE A 178 -5.74 -12.06 14.39
CA PHE A 178 -5.64 -11.34 15.65
C PHE A 178 -6.15 -12.16 16.85
N ILE A 179 -7.33 -12.78 16.72
CA ILE A 179 -7.90 -13.62 17.78
C ILE A 179 -7.00 -14.82 18.06
N ALA A 180 -6.41 -15.43 17.03
CA ALA A 180 -5.47 -16.53 17.18
C ALA A 180 -4.19 -16.11 17.92
N ALA A 181 -3.66 -14.92 17.64
CA ALA A 181 -2.49 -14.37 18.32
C ALA A 181 -2.77 -13.90 19.76
N PHE A 182 -3.97 -13.33 20.01
CA PHE A 182 -4.35 -12.72 21.28
C PHE A 182 -5.71 -13.25 21.77
N PRO A 183 -5.80 -14.52 22.17
CA PRO A 183 -7.08 -15.12 22.54
C PRO A 183 -7.72 -14.45 23.77
N ARG A 184 -9.04 -14.60 23.91
CA ARG A 184 -9.83 -14.06 25.04
C ARG A 184 -9.38 -14.58 26.40
N SER A 185 -8.68 -15.72 26.43
CA SER A 185 -8.09 -16.32 27.64
C SER A 185 -6.94 -15.49 28.23
N LEU A 186 -6.32 -14.58 27.47
CA LEU A 186 -5.30 -13.68 27.99
C LEU A 186 -5.91 -12.68 28.98
N SER A 187 -5.26 -12.53 30.14
CA SER A 187 -5.53 -11.44 31.06
C SER A 187 -5.22 -10.08 30.42
N PRO A 188 -5.77 -8.96 30.93
CA PRO A 188 -5.43 -7.62 30.45
C PRO A 188 -3.91 -7.36 30.38
N THR A 189 -3.18 -7.78 31.42
CA THR A 189 -1.72 -7.67 31.48
C THR A 189 -1.05 -8.45 30.35
N ALA A 190 -1.38 -9.74 30.19
CA ALA A 190 -0.78 -10.59 29.17
C ALA A 190 -1.12 -10.12 27.75
N PHE A 191 -2.34 -9.59 27.54
CA PHE A 191 -2.74 -9.00 26.27
C PHE A 191 -1.84 -7.80 25.88
N VAL A 192 -1.66 -6.84 26.79
CA VAL A 192 -0.82 -5.65 26.55
C VAL A 192 0.64 -6.04 26.37
N ASP A 193 1.16 -6.93 27.21
CA ASP A 193 2.56 -7.36 27.17
C ASP A 193 2.91 -8.11 25.90
N ASN A 194 2.05 -9.04 25.47
CA ASN A 194 2.30 -9.82 24.26
C ASN A 194 2.27 -8.93 23.01
N ILE A 195 1.39 -7.92 22.96
CA ILE A 195 1.39 -6.95 21.84
C ILE A 195 2.65 -6.09 21.90
N ALA A 196 3.03 -5.55 23.06
CA ALA A 196 4.26 -4.75 23.19
C ALA A 196 5.52 -5.56 22.79
N GLN A 197 5.56 -6.85 23.15
CA GLN A 197 6.63 -7.77 22.74
C GLN A 197 6.60 -8.02 21.22
N THR A 198 5.43 -8.24 20.63
CA THR A 198 5.26 -8.45 19.18
C THR A 198 5.68 -7.21 18.39
N ALA A 199 5.21 -6.04 18.84
CA ALA A 199 5.61 -4.73 18.36
C ALA A 199 7.09 -4.44 18.62
N GLY A 200 7.72 -5.12 19.59
CA GLY A 200 9.10 -4.90 20.01
C GLY A 200 9.33 -3.46 20.50
N VAL A 201 8.43 -2.95 21.33
CA VAL A 201 8.49 -1.61 21.95
C VAL A 201 8.29 -1.71 23.46
N THR A 202 8.87 -0.77 24.20
CA THR A 202 8.64 -0.60 25.65
C THR A 202 7.71 0.58 25.86
N LEU A 203 6.47 0.33 26.28
CA LEU A 203 5.43 1.35 26.38
C LEU A 203 5.53 2.16 27.68
N ALA A 204 5.70 3.47 27.59
CA ALA A 204 5.70 4.36 28.76
C ALA A 204 4.35 4.36 29.51
N ASN A 205 3.24 4.23 28.78
CA ASN A 205 1.87 4.23 29.32
C ASN A 205 1.32 2.82 29.61
N ARG A 206 2.17 1.78 29.63
CA ARG A 206 1.78 0.37 29.82
C ARG A 206 0.80 0.16 30.98
N THR A 207 1.12 0.68 32.16
CA THR A 207 0.30 0.50 33.38
C THR A 207 -1.10 1.07 33.22
N GLN A 208 -1.22 2.23 32.54
CA GLN A 208 -2.51 2.87 32.28
C GLN A 208 -3.37 2.01 31.33
N ILE A 209 -2.78 1.52 30.23
CA ILE A 209 -3.48 0.67 29.25
C ILE A 209 -4.04 -0.59 29.94
N ILE A 210 -3.25 -1.23 30.81
CA ILE A 210 -3.69 -2.42 31.56
C ILE A 210 -4.83 -2.07 32.51
N SER A 211 -4.73 -0.96 33.24
CA SER A 211 -5.77 -0.48 34.15
C SER A 211 -7.09 -0.24 33.41
N ASP A 212 -7.04 0.49 32.31
CA ASP A 212 -8.22 0.82 31.50
C ASP A 212 -8.86 -0.43 30.88
N LEU A 213 -8.04 -1.36 30.38
CA LEU A 213 -8.54 -2.63 29.84
C LEU A 213 -9.17 -3.51 30.93
N THR A 214 -8.60 -3.51 32.14
CA THR A 214 -9.14 -4.23 33.30
C THR A 214 -10.49 -3.65 33.71
N ALA A 215 -10.60 -2.32 33.81
CA ALA A 215 -11.86 -1.63 34.10
C ALA A 215 -12.92 -1.88 33.02
N ALA A 216 -12.51 -2.00 31.75
CA ALA A 216 -13.39 -2.36 30.63
C ALA A 216 -13.76 -3.85 30.56
N GLY A 217 -13.41 -4.64 31.59
CA GLY A 217 -13.73 -6.07 31.68
C GLY A 217 -13.04 -6.93 30.63
N ASN A 218 -11.90 -6.46 30.09
CA ASN A 218 -11.20 -7.10 28.96
C ASN A 218 -12.11 -7.31 27.75
N SER A 219 -13.19 -6.54 27.54
CA SER A 219 -14.15 -6.69 26.42
C SER A 219 -13.49 -6.44 25.05
N ASP A 220 -14.15 -6.80 23.94
CA ASP A 220 -13.59 -6.53 22.61
C ASP A 220 -13.45 -5.03 22.34
N ALA A 221 -14.42 -4.23 22.81
CA ALA A 221 -14.32 -2.77 22.80
C ALA A 221 -13.12 -2.28 23.63
N GLY A 222 -12.91 -2.82 24.83
CA GLY A 222 -11.75 -2.49 25.66
C GLY A 222 -10.42 -2.87 25.00
N ARG A 223 -10.35 -4.05 24.37
CA ARG A 223 -9.15 -4.52 23.64
C ARG A 223 -8.87 -3.66 22.41
N ALA A 224 -9.89 -3.20 21.70
CA ALA A 224 -9.74 -2.27 20.58
C ALA A 224 -9.15 -0.93 21.04
N VAL A 225 -9.63 -0.39 22.17
CA VAL A 225 -9.07 0.83 22.77
C VAL A 225 -7.62 0.61 23.23
N ALA A 226 -7.34 -0.51 23.90
CA ALA A 226 -5.99 -0.85 24.34
C ALA A 226 -5.01 -1.01 23.17
N LEU A 227 -5.37 -1.77 22.13
CA LEU A 227 -4.55 -1.92 20.93
C LEU A 227 -4.30 -0.58 20.24
N ARG A 228 -5.34 0.27 20.13
CA ARG A 228 -5.22 1.61 19.57
C ARG A 228 -4.25 2.48 20.37
N ALA A 229 -4.28 2.40 21.70
CA ALA A 229 -3.34 3.12 22.56
C ALA A 229 -1.88 2.67 22.38
N ILE A 230 -1.65 1.39 22.05
CA ILE A 230 -0.33 0.85 21.71
C ILE A 230 0.11 1.32 20.32
N VAL A 231 -0.74 1.13 19.30
CA VAL A 231 -0.44 1.50 17.91
C VAL A 231 -0.16 3.00 17.74
N GLU A 232 -0.87 3.84 18.50
CA GLU A 232 -0.68 5.29 18.48
C GLU A 232 0.35 5.80 19.48
N SER A 233 1.04 4.92 20.21
CA SER A 233 2.09 5.33 21.12
C SER A 233 3.25 6.00 20.37
N ASN A 234 3.99 6.87 21.06
CA ASN A 234 5.15 7.52 20.46
C ASN A 234 6.23 6.47 20.09
N GLU A 235 6.40 5.43 20.91
CA GLU A 235 7.38 4.38 20.68
C GLU A 235 7.10 3.61 19.38
N GLU A 236 5.84 3.22 19.14
CA GLU A 236 5.44 2.56 17.89
C GLU A 236 5.55 3.52 16.70
N TYR A 237 5.15 4.79 16.88
CA TYR A 237 5.29 5.80 15.83
C TYR A 237 6.75 5.97 15.39
N GLN A 238 7.68 6.18 16.34
CA GLN A 238 9.08 6.40 16.03
C GLN A 238 9.72 5.16 15.38
N LYS A 239 9.34 3.97 15.85
CA LYS A 239 9.86 2.71 15.32
C LYS A 239 9.43 2.46 13.87
N GLU A 240 8.14 2.68 13.58
CA GLU A 240 7.54 2.25 12.32
C GLU A 240 7.39 3.39 11.30
N TYR A 241 7.81 4.64 11.60
CA TYR A 241 7.73 5.76 10.66
C TYR A 241 8.46 5.48 9.33
N ASN A 242 9.76 5.16 9.38
CA ASN A 242 10.54 4.84 8.19
C ASN A 242 10.03 3.55 7.49
N PRO A 243 9.81 2.42 8.20
CA PRO A 243 9.16 1.24 7.64
C PRO A 243 7.87 1.53 6.87
N ALA A 244 6.95 2.29 7.48
CA ALA A 244 5.69 2.67 6.86
C ALA A 244 5.92 3.56 5.64
N PHE A 245 6.81 4.55 5.73
CA PHE A 245 7.14 5.42 4.61
C PHE A 245 7.66 4.63 3.42
N VAL A 246 8.59 3.69 3.64
CA VAL A 246 9.14 2.81 2.60
C VAL A 246 8.04 1.97 1.97
N PHE A 247 7.27 1.26 2.79
CA PHE A 247 6.19 0.39 2.33
C PHE A 247 5.20 1.14 1.44
N MET A 248 4.86 2.37 1.85
CA MET A 248 3.89 3.19 1.16
C MET A 248 4.35 3.70 -0.20
N GLN A 249 5.66 3.79 -0.46
CA GLN A 249 6.14 4.07 -1.81
C GLN A 249 5.75 2.94 -2.78
N TYR A 250 5.87 1.67 -2.36
CA TYR A 250 5.46 0.53 -3.19
C TYR A 250 3.95 0.51 -3.41
N VAL A 251 3.16 0.73 -2.35
CA VAL A 251 1.70 0.73 -2.45
C VAL A 251 1.19 1.87 -3.32
N GLY A 252 1.72 3.09 -3.11
CA GLY A 252 1.32 4.27 -3.86
C GLY A 252 1.81 4.26 -5.30
N TYR A 253 3.12 4.17 -5.51
CA TYR A 253 3.69 4.27 -6.85
C TYR A 253 3.55 2.98 -7.65
N LEU A 254 3.82 1.83 -7.06
CA LEU A 254 3.96 0.58 -7.82
C LEU A 254 2.71 -0.29 -7.75
N ARG A 255 1.80 0.00 -6.82
CA ARG A 255 0.51 -0.68 -6.63
C ARG A 255 0.70 -2.20 -6.42
N ARG A 256 1.71 -2.58 -5.63
CA ARG A 256 2.07 -3.98 -5.34
C ARG A 256 2.76 -4.13 -3.99
N ASP A 257 2.96 -5.38 -3.59
CA ASP A 257 3.80 -5.73 -2.44
C ASP A 257 5.26 -5.34 -2.68
N PRO A 258 5.97 -4.85 -1.65
CA PRO A 258 7.40 -4.65 -1.76
C PRO A 258 8.14 -5.98 -1.79
N GLU A 259 9.15 -6.08 -2.62
CA GLU A 259 10.11 -7.19 -2.56
C GLU A 259 11.07 -6.99 -1.37
N PRO A 260 11.43 -8.06 -0.61
CA PRO A 260 12.23 -7.92 0.61
C PRO A 260 13.57 -7.22 0.42
N ALA A 261 14.26 -7.47 -0.71
CA ALA A 261 15.56 -6.87 -0.99
C ALA A 261 15.45 -5.35 -1.19
N GLY A 262 14.54 -4.90 -2.04
CA GLY A 262 14.31 -3.48 -2.31
C GLY A 262 13.78 -2.74 -1.08
N TYR A 263 12.85 -3.35 -0.34
CA TYR A 263 12.34 -2.80 0.91
C TYR A 263 13.45 -2.54 1.93
N ASN A 264 14.28 -3.55 2.18
CA ASN A 264 15.35 -3.46 3.17
C ASN A 264 16.43 -2.47 2.72
N ALA A 265 16.76 -2.40 1.42
CA ALA A 265 17.72 -1.43 0.90
C ALA A 265 17.27 0.01 1.14
N TRP A 266 16.00 0.33 0.83
CA TRP A 266 15.45 1.66 1.09
C TRP A 266 15.33 1.99 2.58
N LEU A 267 14.95 1.00 3.40
CA LEU A 267 14.88 1.18 4.84
C LEU A 267 16.26 1.46 5.44
N THR A 268 17.30 0.72 5.02
CA THR A 268 18.69 0.98 5.40
C THR A 268 19.12 2.39 4.97
N TYR A 269 18.79 2.79 3.74
CA TYR A 269 19.11 4.11 3.22
C TYR A 269 18.49 5.23 4.07
N LEU A 270 17.17 5.17 4.32
CA LEU A 270 16.47 6.19 5.11
C LEU A 270 16.91 6.21 6.58
N ASN A 271 17.24 5.06 7.17
CA ASN A 271 17.77 5.04 8.53
C ASN A 271 19.16 5.71 8.62
N ALA A 272 19.96 5.64 7.56
CA ALA A 272 21.23 6.36 7.46
C ALA A 272 21.05 7.85 7.06
N HIS A 273 19.96 8.19 6.38
CA HIS A 273 19.66 9.53 5.87
C HIS A 273 18.22 9.95 6.27
N PRO A 274 17.95 10.18 7.57
CA PRO A 274 16.59 10.31 8.11
C PRO A 274 15.82 11.54 7.61
N THR A 275 16.46 12.45 6.90
CA THR A 275 15.84 13.63 6.29
C THR A 275 15.75 13.56 4.77
N ASP A 276 16.34 12.55 4.13
CA ASP A 276 16.41 12.44 2.67
C ASP A 276 15.27 11.61 2.08
N PHE A 277 14.04 12.01 2.40
CA PHE A 277 12.84 11.42 1.82
C PHE A 277 12.71 11.70 0.32
N ARG A 278 13.34 12.79 -0.16
CA ARG A 278 13.30 13.19 -1.57
C ARG A 278 14.03 12.20 -2.46
N GLU A 279 15.20 11.71 -2.05
CA GLU A 279 15.95 10.76 -2.86
C GLU A 279 15.20 9.43 -2.99
N MET A 280 14.55 8.99 -1.91
CA MET A 280 13.64 7.84 -2.00
C MET A 280 12.50 8.12 -2.98
N VAL A 281 11.79 9.24 -2.84
CA VAL A 281 10.68 9.60 -3.73
C VAL A 281 11.14 9.64 -5.20
N ARG A 282 12.32 10.22 -5.48
CA ARG A 282 12.93 10.22 -6.81
C ARG A 282 13.08 8.81 -7.36
N GLY A 283 13.62 7.89 -6.56
CA GLY A 283 13.80 6.49 -6.95
C GLY A 283 12.52 5.80 -7.45
N PHE A 284 11.35 6.19 -6.92
CA PHE A 284 10.06 5.65 -7.36
C PHE A 284 9.41 6.46 -8.49
N VAL A 285 9.38 7.79 -8.40
CA VAL A 285 8.80 8.69 -9.42
C VAL A 285 9.50 8.52 -10.77
N ASP A 286 10.82 8.35 -10.76
CA ASP A 286 11.61 8.23 -11.99
C ASP A 286 11.72 6.77 -12.46
N SER A 287 11.22 5.81 -11.67
CA SER A 287 11.32 4.39 -12.00
C SER A 287 10.59 4.06 -13.31
N THR A 288 11.22 3.19 -14.11
CA THR A 288 10.58 2.63 -15.30
C THR A 288 9.27 1.93 -14.95
N GLU A 289 9.18 1.30 -13.79
CA GLU A 289 7.98 0.61 -13.32
C GLU A 289 6.81 1.57 -13.11
N TYR A 290 7.01 2.67 -12.36
CA TYR A 290 5.96 3.69 -12.17
C TYR A 290 5.54 4.32 -13.49
N ARG A 291 6.51 4.73 -14.32
CA ARG A 291 6.22 5.35 -15.62
C ARG A 291 5.45 4.41 -16.55
N ASN A 292 5.71 3.11 -16.46
CA ASN A 292 4.99 2.09 -17.22
C ASN A 292 3.54 1.88 -16.78
N ARG A 293 3.05 2.51 -15.71
CA ARG A 293 1.63 2.47 -15.37
C ARG A 293 0.75 3.29 -16.33
N PHE A 294 1.34 4.18 -17.14
CA PHE A 294 0.63 5.22 -17.90
C PHE A 294 0.89 5.23 -19.42
#